data_AF-A0A1G2CKN8-F1
#
_entry.id   AF-A0A1G2CKN8-F1
#
_cell.length_a   1.000
_cell.length_b   1.000
_cell.length_c   1.000
_cell.angle_alpha   90.00
_cell.angle_beta   90.00
_cell.angle_gamma   90.00
#
_symmetry.space_group_name_H-M   'P 1'
#
loop_
_entity.id
_entity.type
_entity.pdbx_description
1 polymer ?
#
loop_
_entity_poly.entity_id
_entity_poly.type
_entity_poly.pdbx_seq_one_letter_code
_entity_poly.pdbx_strand_id
1 'polypeptide(L)'
;MQKSSRARFFIAFLAMIGTAFFLFFAWKIYLWKSGKEPDLIAEAVRQAEQKDYAIAMADTYGGKTPQETLQMYISAVEKGDYELASKYFIGANQEKELKSLQSSKRENIENIIRLLKQTLQSEGSYSEDKKGYGIIEPLYVRFKIYPNGIWKIIEI
;
A
#
# COMPACT_ATOMS: atom_id res chain seq x y z
N MET A 1 -71.36 -3.92 -31.31
CA MET A 1 -71.02 -3.46 -29.95
C MET A 1 -69.91 -2.42 -30.00
N GLN A 2 -70.25 -1.14 -29.89
CA GLN A 2 -69.31 -0.02 -29.94
C GLN A 2 -68.58 0.07 -28.60
N LYS A 3 -67.34 -0.46 -28.53
CA LYS A 3 -66.50 -0.42 -27.31
C LYS A 3 -66.29 1.05 -26.92
N SER A 4 -66.82 1.47 -25.76
CA SER A 4 -66.86 2.88 -25.38
C SER A 4 -65.43 3.45 -25.26
N SER A 5 -65.23 4.62 -25.86
CA SER A 5 -63.93 5.30 -25.93
C SER A 5 -63.26 5.43 -24.55
N ARG A 6 -64.07 5.58 -23.49
CA ARG A 6 -63.65 5.68 -22.08
C ARG A 6 -62.90 4.45 -21.56
N ALA A 7 -63.28 3.24 -21.99
CA ALA A 7 -62.61 2.02 -21.56
C ALA A 7 -61.18 1.89 -22.13
N ARG A 8 -60.94 2.42 -23.34
CA ARG A 8 -59.61 2.44 -23.97
C ARG A 8 -58.68 3.43 -23.26
N PHE A 9 -59.20 4.59 -22.87
CA PHE A 9 -58.45 5.56 -22.06
C PHE A 9 -58.11 5.01 -20.67
N PHE A 10 -59.05 4.30 -20.03
CA PHE A 10 -58.81 3.68 -18.73
C PHE A 10 -57.73 2.58 -18.78
N ILE A 11 -57.76 1.73 -19.81
CA ILE A 11 -56.72 0.70 -20.02
C ILE A 11 -55.36 1.34 -20.31
N ALA A 12 -55.30 2.38 -21.13
CA ALA A 12 -54.07 3.10 -21.41
C ALA A 12 -53.48 3.77 -20.15
N PHE A 13 -54.34 4.34 -19.30
CA PHE A 13 -53.93 4.93 -18.02
C PHE A 13 -53.37 3.89 -17.05
N LEU A 14 -54.04 2.74 -16.90
CA LEU A 14 -53.53 1.64 -16.09
C LEU A 14 -52.21 1.06 -16.61
N ALA A 15 -52.04 0.95 -17.93
CA ALA A 15 -50.79 0.53 -18.53
C ALA A 15 -49.64 1.52 -18.24
N MET A 16 -49.92 2.82 -18.27
CA MET A 16 -48.96 3.87 -17.92
C MET A 16 -48.52 3.78 -16.46
N ILE A 17 -49.47 3.60 -15.53
CA ILE A 17 -49.17 3.39 -14.11
C ILE A 17 -48.35 2.12 -13.91
N GLY A 18 -48.74 1.01 -14.54
CA GLY A 18 -48.00 -0.26 -14.45
C GLY A 18 -46.56 -0.12 -14.95
N THR A 19 -46.35 0.64 -16.03
CA THR A 19 -45.01 0.89 -16.59
C THR A 19 -44.18 1.74 -15.63
N ALA A 20 -44.74 2.80 -15.07
CA ALA A 20 -44.06 3.65 -14.08
C ALA A 20 -43.68 2.83 -12.82
N PHE A 21 -44.57 1.95 -12.37
CA PHE A 21 -44.31 1.07 -11.22
C PHE A 21 -43.20 0.06 -11.54
N PHE A 22 -43.23 -0.55 -12.72
CA PHE A 22 -42.18 -1.47 -13.16
C PHE A 22 -40.81 -0.79 -13.25
N LEU A 23 -40.74 0.41 -13.85
CA LEU A 23 -39.50 1.19 -13.94
C LEU A 23 -38.99 1.60 -12.55
N PHE A 24 -39.87 1.99 -11.62
CA PHE A 24 -39.50 2.31 -10.25
C PHE A 24 -38.89 1.10 -9.51
N PHE A 25 -39.51 -0.08 -9.64
CA PHE A 25 -38.99 -1.30 -9.03
C PHE A 25 -37.69 -1.78 -9.67
N ALA A 26 -37.57 -1.71 -11.00
CA ALA A 26 -36.34 -2.03 -11.72
C ALA A 26 -35.18 -1.11 -11.29
N TRP A 27 -35.44 0.19 -11.15
CA TRP A 27 -34.48 1.17 -10.63
C TRP A 27 -34.04 0.83 -9.20
N LYS A 28 -35.01 0.51 -8.32
CA LYS A 28 -34.70 0.14 -6.92
C LYS A 28 -33.83 -1.11 -6.82
N ILE A 29 -34.09 -2.13 -7.64
CA ILE A 29 -33.28 -3.37 -7.70
C ILE A 29 -31.86 -3.08 -8.19
N TYR A 30 -31.72 -2.24 -9.22
CA TYR A 30 -30.42 -1.80 -9.73
C TYR A 30 -29.60 -1.09 -8.65
N LEU A 31 -30.19 -0.12 -7.94
CA LEU A 31 -29.53 0.58 -6.83
C LEU A 31 -29.15 -0.36 -5.67
N TRP A 32 -30.01 -1.33 -5.31
CA TRP A 32 -29.72 -2.28 -4.24
C TRP A 32 -28.54 -3.21 -4.58
N LYS A 33 -28.35 -3.53 -5.86
CA LYS A 33 -27.24 -4.37 -6.32
C LYS A 33 -25.91 -3.59 -6.34
N SER A 34 -25.91 -2.31 -6.71
CA SER A 34 -24.71 -1.45 -6.67
C SER A 34 -24.22 -1.11 -5.25
N GLY A 35 -25.07 -1.23 -4.23
CA GLY A 35 -24.70 -0.88 -2.85
C GLY A 35 -23.84 -1.91 -2.11
N LYS A 36 -23.69 -3.15 -2.61
CA LYS A 36 -22.99 -4.25 -1.90
C LYS A 36 -21.51 -4.44 -2.27
N GLU A 37 -21.08 -3.92 -3.43
CA GLU A 37 -19.66 -3.94 -3.84
C GLU A 37 -18.72 -3.05 -3.02
N PRO A 38 -19.10 -1.82 -2.58
CA PRO A 38 -18.17 -0.98 -1.83
C PRO A 38 -17.81 -1.56 -0.46
N ASP A 39 -18.72 -2.29 0.19
CA ASP A 39 -18.49 -2.89 1.51
C ASP A 39 -17.47 -4.03 1.44
N LEU A 40 -17.51 -4.87 0.41
CA LEU A 40 -16.57 -5.99 0.24
C LEU A 40 -15.15 -5.49 -0.02
N ILE A 41 -15.00 -4.44 -0.85
CA ILE A 41 -13.70 -3.83 -1.12
C ILE A 41 -13.17 -3.15 0.14
N ALA A 42 -14.01 -2.41 0.87
CA ALA A 42 -13.62 -1.74 2.10
C ALA A 42 -13.16 -2.74 3.18
N GLU A 43 -13.87 -3.86 3.33
CA GLU A 43 -13.51 -4.91 4.27
C GLU A 43 -12.19 -5.60 3.87
N ALA A 44 -11.99 -5.89 2.59
CA ALA A 44 -10.74 -6.47 2.10
C ALA A 44 -9.54 -5.54 2.33
N VAL A 45 -9.72 -4.22 2.11
CA VAL A 45 -8.70 -3.21 2.40
C VAL A 45 -8.40 -3.16 3.90
N ARG A 46 -9.43 -3.16 4.76
CA ARG A 46 -9.25 -3.19 6.21
C ARG A 46 -8.48 -4.41 6.70
N GLN A 47 -8.81 -5.59 6.17
CA GLN A 47 -8.12 -6.83 6.53
C GLN A 47 -6.65 -6.81 6.08
N ALA A 48 -6.38 -6.30 4.88
CA ALA A 48 -5.01 -6.11 4.39
C ALA A 48 -4.23 -5.14 5.30
N GLU A 49 -4.82 -3.98 5.64
CA GLU A 49 -4.22 -3.00 6.54
C GLU A 49 -3.94 -3.57 7.93
N GLN A 50 -4.87 -4.33 8.51
CA GLN A 50 -4.68 -5.00 9.80
C GLN A 50 -3.56 -6.03 9.76
N LYS A 51 -3.47 -6.80 8.67
CA LYS A 51 -2.40 -7.78 8.49
C LYS A 51 -1.04 -7.10 8.38
N ASP A 52 -0.93 -6.06 7.54
CA ASP A 52 0.30 -5.30 7.39
C ASP A 52 0.71 -4.61 8.70
N TYR A 53 -0.27 -4.10 9.46
CA TYR A 53 -0.05 -3.55 10.79
C TYR A 53 0.48 -4.61 11.77
N ALA A 54 -0.11 -5.81 11.79
CA ALA A 54 0.33 -6.90 12.66
C ALA A 54 1.76 -7.36 12.31
N ILE A 55 2.08 -7.49 11.02
CA ILE A 55 3.44 -7.79 10.55
C ILE A 55 4.41 -6.70 11.00
N ALA A 56 4.06 -5.43 10.79
CA ALA A 56 4.90 -4.30 11.17
C ALA A 56 5.10 -4.20 12.69
N MET A 57 4.11 -4.56 13.49
CA MET A 57 4.23 -4.61 14.95
C MET A 57 5.14 -5.73 15.43
N ALA A 58 5.12 -6.89 14.78
CA ALA A 58 5.92 -8.05 15.12
C ALA A 58 7.37 -7.98 14.58
N ASP A 59 7.65 -7.10 13.63
CA ASP A 59 8.97 -6.93 13.03
C ASP A 59 9.96 -6.29 14.03
N THR A 60 11.06 -6.98 14.31
CA THR A 60 12.10 -6.55 15.24
C THR A 60 13.38 -6.04 14.57
N TYR A 61 13.42 -5.98 13.24
CA TYR A 61 14.64 -5.64 12.49
C TYR A 61 14.67 -4.16 12.12
N GLY A 62 15.64 -3.45 12.69
CA GLY A 62 15.90 -2.03 12.42
C GLY A 62 16.29 -1.30 13.69
N GLY A 63 16.67 -0.04 13.54
CA GLY A 63 17.03 0.84 14.63
C GLY A 63 15.87 1.73 15.10
N LYS A 64 16.13 2.47 16.18
CA LYS A 64 15.26 3.52 16.72
C LYS A 64 15.36 4.82 15.91
N THR A 65 16.35 4.93 15.04
CA THR A 65 16.55 6.07 14.13
C THR A 65 16.81 5.58 12.70
N PRO A 66 16.53 6.41 11.66
CA PRO A 66 16.87 6.09 10.28
C PRO A 66 18.37 5.74 10.10
N GLN A 67 19.24 6.50 10.75
CA GLN A 67 20.70 6.34 10.69
C GLN A 67 21.14 5.02 11.32
N GLU A 68 20.55 4.64 12.47
CA GLU A 68 20.84 3.36 13.10
C GLU A 68 20.43 2.19 12.19
N THR A 69 19.23 2.24 11.59
CA THR A 69 18.81 1.23 10.60
C THR A 69 19.76 1.15 9.42
N LEU A 70 20.16 2.29 8.85
CA LEU A 70 21.09 2.32 7.71
C LEU A 70 22.46 1.74 8.07
N GLN A 71 22.98 2.08 9.24
CA GLN A 71 24.24 1.54 9.74
C GLN A 71 24.17 0.01 9.93
N MET A 72 23.06 -0.51 10.48
CA MET A 72 22.83 -1.95 10.63
C MET A 72 22.75 -2.67 9.28
N TYR A 73 22.08 -2.07 8.29
CA TYR A 73 22.05 -2.57 6.91
C TYR A 73 23.46 -2.65 6.30
N ILE A 74 24.21 -1.53 6.34
CA ILE A 74 25.59 -1.48 5.82
C ILE A 74 26.44 -2.58 6.46
N SER A 75 26.38 -2.71 7.79
CA SER A 75 27.16 -3.71 8.52
C SER A 75 26.76 -5.15 8.19
N ALA A 76 25.50 -5.43 7.87
CA ALA A 76 25.06 -6.76 7.43
C ALA A 76 25.59 -7.07 6.03
N VAL A 77 25.48 -6.12 5.09
CA VAL A 77 26.00 -6.27 3.71
C VAL A 77 27.51 -6.46 3.71
N GLU A 78 28.27 -5.71 4.51
CA GLU A 78 29.72 -5.86 4.62
C GLU A 78 30.16 -7.23 5.13
N LYS A 79 29.34 -7.85 5.99
CA LYS A 79 29.55 -9.21 6.51
C LYS A 79 29.09 -10.29 5.53
N GLY A 80 28.46 -9.92 4.42
CA GLY A 80 27.85 -10.86 3.47
C GLY A 80 26.55 -11.50 3.96
N ASP A 81 25.95 -10.98 5.04
CA ASP A 81 24.68 -11.48 5.58
C ASP A 81 23.52 -10.77 4.88
N TYR A 82 23.26 -11.16 3.63
CA TYR A 82 22.26 -10.52 2.77
C TYR A 82 20.83 -10.85 3.22
N GLU A 83 20.63 -12.01 3.84
CA GLU A 83 19.38 -12.38 4.50
C GLU A 83 19.07 -11.41 5.65
N LEU A 84 20.05 -11.04 6.48
CA LEU A 84 19.85 -10.01 7.50
C LEU A 84 19.70 -8.61 6.90
N ALA A 85 20.52 -8.26 5.90
CA ALA A 85 20.45 -6.95 5.26
C ALA A 85 19.07 -6.68 4.65
N SER A 86 18.52 -7.67 3.93
CA SER A 86 17.21 -7.56 3.31
C SER A 86 16.08 -7.33 4.32
N LYS A 87 16.19 -7.87 5.54
CA LYS A 87 15.18 -7.69 6.59
C LYS A 87 15.03 -6.25 7.06
N TYR A 88 15.98 -5.35 6.81
CA TYR A 88 15.81 -3.94 7.17
C TYR A 88 14.87 -3.18 6.22
N PHE A 89 14.49 -3.77 5.09
CA PHE A 89 13.51 -3.22 4.16
C PHE A 89 12.07 -3.54 4.57
N ILE A 90 11.13 -2.81 3.97
CA ILE A 90 9.69 -3.06 4.15
C ILE A 90 9.18 -4.18 3.22
N GLY A 91 8.27 -5.02 3.71
CA GLY A 91 7.43 -5.92 2.89
C GLY A 91 8.14 -6.60 1.71
N ALA A 92 7.60 -6.43 0.50
CA ALA A 92 8.15 -7.04 -0.72
C ALA A 92 9.55 -6.53 -1.12
N ASN A 93 9.99 -5.38 -0.57
CA ASN A 93 11.33 -4.86 -0.87
C ASN A 93 12.42 -5.67 -0.19
N GLN A 94 12.11 -6.46 0.85
CA GLN A 94 13.06 -7.41 1.44
C GLN A 94 13.50 -8.44 0.39
N GLU A 95 12.56 -9.09 -0.28
CA GLU A 95 12.90 -10.09 -1.31
C GLU A 95 13.62 -9.47 -2.51
N LYS A 96 13.18 -8.27 -2.93
CA LYS A 96 13.84 -7.51 -4.01
C LYS A 96 15.30 -7.23 -3.67
N GLU A 97 15.56 -6.76 -2.46
CA GLU A 97 16.91 -6.44 -1.99
C GLU A 97 17.79 -7.68 -1.89
N LEU A 98 17.28 -8.77 -1.31
CA LEU A 98 18.01 -10.02 -1.21
C LEU A 98 18.48 -10.51 -2.58
N LYS A 99 17.56 -10.54 -3.56
CA LYS A 99 17.89 -10.93 -4.94
C LYS A 99 18.89 -9.97 -5.57
N SER A 100 18.76 -8.67 -5.33
CA SER A 100 19.68 -7.65 -5.82
C SER A 100 21.10 -7.89 -5.31
N LEU A 101 21.26 -8.11 -4.01
CA LEU A 101 22.55 -8.39 -3.38
C LEU A 101 23.15 -9.73 -3.86
N GLN A 102 22.34 -10.79 -3.95
CA GLN A 102 22.80 -12.11 -4.39
C GLN A 102 23.22 -12.17 -5.86
N SER A 103 22.59 -11.36 -6.73
CA SER A 103 22.90 -11.30 -8.16
C SER A 103 23.94 -10.24 -8.53
N SER A 104 24.28 -9.35 -7.61
CA SER A 104 25.25 -8.28 -7.83
C SER A 104 26.69 -8.78 -7.77
N LYS A 105 27.54 -8.20 -8.61
CA LYS A 105 28.99 -8.38 -8.49
C LYS A 105 29.48 -7.72 -7.21
N ARG A 106 30.46 -8.32 -6.55
CA ARG A 106 31.06 -7.80 -5.31
C ARG A 106 31.51 -6.34 -5.43
N GLU A 107 32.14 -5.96 -6.55
CA GLU A 107 32.58 -4.58 -6.82
C GLU A 107 31.42 -3.58 -6.80
N ASN A 108 30.24 -3.96 -7.32
CA ASN A 108 29.06 -3.09 -7.31
C ASN A 108 28.54 -2.90 -5.88
N ILE A 109 28.52 -3.97 -5.08
CA ILE A 109 28.12 -3.94 -3.67
C ILE A 109 29.08 -3.02 -2.88
N GLU A 110 30.38 -3.17 -3.08
CA GLU A 110 31.39 -2.33 -2.42
C GLU A 110 31.26 -0.85 -2.81
N ASN A 111 30.96 -0.56 -4.08
CA ASN A 111 30.69 0.80 -4.54
C ASN A 111 29.44 1.41 -3.90
N ILE A 112 28.34 0.65 -3.80
CA ILE A 112 27.10 1.09 -3.13
C ILE A 112 27.37 1.33 -1.64
N ILE A 113 28.07 0.42 -0.96
CA ILE A 113 28.41 0.57 0.46
C ILE A 113 29.23 1.84 0.71
N ARG A 114 30.17 2.17 -0.18
CA ARG A 114 30.92 3.43 -0.09
C ARG A 114 30.00 4.65 -0.16
N LEU A 115 29.05 4.68 -1.11
CA LEU A 115 28.07 5.77 -1.23
C LEU A 115 27.14 5.84 -0.02
N LEU A 116 26.68 4.71 0.50
CA LEU A 116 25.82 4.65 1.68
C LEU A 116 26.53 5.13 2.94
N LYS A 117 27.83 4.84 3.11
CA LYS A 117 28.62 5.37 4.22
C LYS A 117 28.74 6.89 4.16
N GLN A 118 28.88 7.47 2.97
CA GLN A 118 28.86 8.93 2.79
C GLN A 118 27.45 9.48 3.09
N THR A 119 26.41 8.82 2.60
CA THR A 119 25.00 9.16 2.84
C THR A 119 24.63 9.13 4.32
N LEU A 120 25.20 8.19 5.08
CA LEU A 120 24.99 8.12 6.53
C LEU A 120 25.51 9.37 7.26
N GLN A 121 26.48 10.09 6.69
CA GLN A 121 27.00 11.34 7.25
C GLN A 121 26.23 12.58 6.75
N SER A 122 25.35 12.42 5.77
CA SER A 122 24.55 13.51 5.22
C SER A 122 23.34 13.80 6.08
N GLU A 123 22.92 15.07 6.07
CA GLU A 123 21.63 15.45 6.63
C GLU A 123 20.50 15.01 5.69
N GLY A 124 19.37 14.65 6.31
CA GLY A 124 18.13 14.31 5.63
C GLY A 124 16.98 15.14 6.19
N SER A 125 15.78 14.88 5.68
CA SER A 125 14.57 15.60 6.08
C SER A 125 13.48 14.63 6.47
N TYR A 126 12.74 14.99 7.52
CA TYR A 126 11.52 14.29 7.89
C TYR A 126 10.36 14.71 7.00
N SER A 127 9.41 13.80 6.80
CA SER A 127 8.08 14.18 6.30
C SER A 127 7.34 15.07 7.31
N GLU A 128 6.31 15.78 6.85
CA GLU A 128 5.49 16.66 7.71
C GLU A 128 4.91 15.92 8.92
N ASP A 129 4.46 14.67 8.73
CA ASP A 129 3.90 13.82 9.78
C ASP A 129 4.97 13.09 10.62
N LYS A 130 6.27 13.31 10.32
CA LYS A 130 7.44 12.67 10.94
C LYS A 130 7.45 11.14 10.85
N LYS A 131 6.64 10.54 9.97
CA LYS A 131 6.63 9.08 9.76
C LYS A 131 7.60 8.62 8.69
N GLY A 132 8.15 9.54 7.90
CA GLY A 132 9.16 9.31 6.90
C GLY A 132 10.42 10.13 7.16
N TYR A 133 11.54 9.64 6.65
CA TYR A 133 12.81 10.35 6.62
C TYR A 133 13.49 10.05 5.29
N GLY A 134 14.13 11.05 4.67
CA GLY A 134 14.81 10.88 3.40
C GLY A 134 16.15 11.61 3.38
N ILE A 135 17.16 10.97 2.79
CA ILE A 135 18.45 11.56 2.46
C ILE A 135 18.55 11.57 0.93
N ILE A 136 18.93 12.70 0.33
CA ILE A 136 18.96 12.85 -1.13
C ILE A 136 20.36 12.57 -1.68
N GLU A 137 21.40 13.08 -1.02
CA GLU A 137 22.77 13.02 -1.49
C GLU A 137 23.70 12.36 -0.46
N PRO A 138 24.77 11.68 -0.92
CA PRO A 138 25.11 11.38 -2.31
C PRO A 138 24.32 10.21 -2.92
N LEU A 139 23.60 9.44 -2.10
CA LEU A 139 22.70 8.39 -2.56
C LEU A 139 21.32 8.60 -1.93
N TYR A 140 20.30 8.48 -2.76
CA TYR A 140 18.93 8.66 -2.32
C TYR A 140 18.49 7.48 -1.45
N VAL A 141 18.09 7.74 -0.20
CA VAL A 141 17.59 6.70 0.71
C VAL A 141 16.35 7.21 1.41
N ARG A 142 15.27 6.41 1.38
CA ARG A 142 14.01 6.74 2.05
C ARG A 142 13.67 5.72 3.13
N PHE A 143 13.17 6.21 4.25
CA PHE A 143 12.78 5.42 5.41
C PHE A 143 11.33 5.69 5.81
N LYS A 144 10.76 4.74 6.55
CA LYS A 144 9.50 4.91 7.27
C LYS A 144 9.59 4.29 8.65
N ILE A 145 8.98 4.95 9.63
CA ILE A 145 8.80 4.38 10.97
C ILE A 145 7.60 3.43 10.99
N TYR A 146 7.79 2.25 11.54
CA TYR A 146 6.72 1.30 11.81
C TYR A 146 5.94 1.67 13.08
N PRO A 147 4.71 1.14 13.27
CA PRO A 147 3.90 1.45 14.45
C PRO A 147 4.56 1.07 15.78
N ASN A 148 5.49 0.12 15.78
CA ASN A 148 6.29 -0.28 16.95
C ASN A 148 7.52 0.62 17.19
N GLY A 149 7.71 1.68 16.40
CA GLY A 149 8.80 2.64 16.55
C GLY A 149 10.11 2.26 15.87
N ILE A 150 10.16 1.12 15.17
CA ILE A 150 11.35 0.70 14.42
C ILE A 150 11.37 1.37 13.03
N TRP A 151 12.52 1.91 12.65
CA TRP A 151 12.71 2.49 11.32
C TRP A 151 13.09 1.43 10.29
N LYS A 152 12.48 1.51 9.12
CA LYS A 152 12.68 0.59 8.00
C LYS A 152 13.06 1.34 6.74
N ILE A 153 13.84 0.68 5.90
CA ILE A 153 14.24 1.19 4.58
C ILE A 153 13.09 0.94 3.60
N ILE A 154 12.65 1.99 2.93
CA ILE A 154 11.72 1.88 1.79
C ILE A 154 12.54 1.55 0.54
N GLU A 155 13.55 2.35 0.25
CA GLU A 155 14.36 2.23 -0.97
C GLU A 155 15.73 2.89 -0.80
N ILE A 156 16.67 2.40 -1.61
CA ILE A 156 18.04 2.87 -1.85
C ILE A 156 18.23 2.94 -3.37
#